data_AF-A0A015KCX5-F1
#
_entry.id   AF-A0A015KCX5-F1
#
_cell.length_a   1.000
_cell.length_b   1.000
_cell.length_c   1.000
_cell.angle_alpha   90.00
_cell.angle_beta   90.00
_cell.angle_gamma   90.00
#
_symmetry.space_group_name_H-M   'P 1'
#
loop_
_entity.id
_entity.type
_entity.pdbx_description
1 polymer ?
#
loop_
_entity_poly.entity_id
_entity_poly.type
_entity_poly.pdbx_seq_one_letter_code
_entity_poly.pdbx_strand_id
1 'polypeptide(L)'
;MSSQLPTIFNSTFLTSGLSKGFFEFITKVGEARSKQEEDRYVTEELAYLKNKLNQPDISTSKMKDYITRLVYCDMLGHNVEFGHIHAVKLVQSAKGLWEKRVGYLSCSLFLHETHELSIMLINTIQKDLRSSNHLEVCAALTALCQLLNTEMIPAVYGLVEEKLSHPKDIVRKKAIMVFHRLFRDKPELIIHLDEKFRQILSGGDPGVLGAILCLFIDFVKEDPSKYKDLVPVLVNILEQVLDRYLPRNYDYHGAPAPWIQVKIIQILGMLAQDDEK
;
A
#
# COMPACT_ATOMS: atom_id res chain seq x y z
N MET A 1 -41.43 -14.69 -14.64
CA MET A 1 -40.94 -15.35 -13.41
C MET A 1 -39.78 -14.52 -12.88
N SER A 2 -40.02 -13.84 -11.77
CA SER A 2 -39.08 -12.95 -11.09
C SER A 2 -37.84 -13.72 -10.64
N SER A 3 -36.69 -13.40 -11.21
CA SER A 3 -35.38 -13.81 -10.70
C SER A 3 -35.14 -13.07 -9.38
N GLN A 4 -35.59 -13.67 -8.27
CA GLN A 4 -35.16 -13.24 -6.95
C GLN A 4 -33.65 -13.54 -6.84
N LEU A 5 -32.85 -12.48 -6.89
CA LEU A 5 -31.43 -12.52 -6.52
C LEU A 5 -31.32 -13.10 -5.10
N PRO A 6 -30.37 -14.02 -4.82
CA PRO A 6 -30.27 -14.66 -3.53
C PRO A 6 -29.98 -13.63 -2.43
N THR A 7 -30.91 -13.50 -1.49
CA THR A 7 -30.89 -12.61 -0.30
C THR A 7 -29.70 -12.84 0.65
N ILE A 8 -28.85 -13.83 0.36
CA ILE A 8 -27.73 -14.27 1.20
C ILE A 8 -26.49 -13.35 1.06
N PHE A 9 -26.35 -12.59 -0.03
CA PHE A 9 -25.21 -11.67 -0.22
C PHE A 9 -25.41 -10.26 0.39
N ASN A 10 -26.63 -9.91 0.80
CA ASN A 10 -26.92 -8.57 1.34
C ASN A 10 -26.31 -8.34 2.73
N SER A 11 -26.24 -9.36 3.60
CA SER A 11 -25.73 -9.18 4.96
C SER A 11 -24.22 -9.00 4.99
N THR A 12 -23.47 -9.74 4.15
CA THR A 12 -22.01 -9.66 4.03
C THR A 12 -21.55 -8.38 3.34
N PHE A 13 -22.30 -7.92 2.33
CA PHE A 13 -21.99 -6.66 1.65
C PHE A 13 -22.27 -5.44 2.54
N LEU A 14 -23.38 -5.42 3.28
CA LEU A 14 -23.67 -4.33 4.22
C LEU A 14 -22.69 -4.33 5.41
N THR A 15 -22.20 -5.50 5.85
CA THR A 15 -21.12 -5.58 6.86
C THR A 15 -19.75 -5.15 6.34
N SER A 16 -19.55 -5.05 5.01
CA SER A 16 -18.32 -4.51 4.42
C SER A 16 -18.19 -2.98 4.54
N GLY A 17 -19.25 -2.28 4.95
CA GLY A 17 -19.25 -0.82 5.09
C GLY A 17 -19.38 -0.04 3.77
N LEU A 18 -19.72 -0.75 2.68
CA LEU A 18 -20.06 -0.18 1.37
C LEU A 18 -21.54 0.22 1.31
N SER A 19 -21.86 1.26 0.54
CA SER A 19 -23.24 1.74 0.48
C SER A 19 -24.12 0.84 -0.40
N LYS A 20 -25.42 0.82 -0.08
CA LYS A 20 -26.44 0.19 -0.91
C LYS A 20 -26.44 0.75 -2.35
N GLY A 21 -26.19 2.05 -2.50
CA GLY A 21 -26.15 2.67 -3.83
C GLY A 21 -24.95 2.22 -4.66
N PHE A 22 -23.80 1.94 -4.05
CA PHE A 22 -22.68 1.34 -4.75
C PHE A 22 -23.01 -0.10 -5.21
N PHE A 23 -23.68 -0.89 -4.36
CA PHE A 23 -24.13 -2.25 -4.72
C PHE A 23 -25.09 -2.25 -5.92
N GLU A 24 -26.08 -1.37 -5.89
CA GLU A 24 -27.06 -1.23 -6.97
C GLU A 24 -26.35 -0.83 -8.28
N PHE A 25 -25.37 0.08 -8.22
CA PHE A 25 -24.57 0.48 -9.38
C PHE A 25 -23.73 -0.67 -9.95
N ILE A 26 -22.95 -1.38 -9.13
CA ILE A 26 -22.13 -2.50 -9.63
C ILE A 26 -22.99 -3.63 -10.20
N THR A 27 -24.17 -3.87 -9.63
CA THR A 27 -25.11 -4.87 -10.14
C THR A 27 -25.63 -4.45 -11.51
N LYS A 28 -26.05 -3.19 -11.65
CA LYS A 28 -26.52 -2.62 -12.93
C LYS A 28 -25.45 -2.71 -14.03
N VAL A 29 -24.20 -2.45 -13.68
CA VAL A 29 -23.04 -2.59 -14.59
C VAL A 29 -22.79 -4.07 -14.92
N GLY A 30 -22.80 -4.96 -13.92
CA GLY A 30 -22.55 -6.39 -14.13
C GLY A 30 -23.64 -7.13 -14.91
N GLU A 31 -24.87 -6.60 -14.92
CA GLU A 31 -25.99 -7.12 -15.72
C GLU A 31 -26.07 -6.52 -17.14
N ALA A 32 -25.15 -5.62 -17.51
CA ALA A 32 -25.11 -5.05 -18.85
C ALA A 32 -24.87 -6.13 -19.92
N ARG A 33 -25.67 -6.07 -20.99
CA ARG A 33 -25.63 -7.07 -22.08
C ARG A 33 -24.68 -6.68 -23.21
N SER A 34 -24.18 -5.44 -23.19
CA SER A 34 -23.27 -4.90 -24.20
C SER A 34 -22.38 -3.82 -23.60
N LYS A 35 -21.22 -3.58 -24.22
CA LYS A 35 -20.31 -2.51 -23.80
C LYS A 35 -20.96 -1.13 -23.91
N GLN A 36 -21.80 -0.90 -24.92
CA GLN A 36 -22.55 0.35 -25.07
C GLN A 36 -23.54 0.59 -23.91
N GLU A 37 -24.16 -0.48 -23.42
CA GLU A 37 -25.07 -0.41 -22.28
C GLU A 37 -24.32 -0.13 -20.97
N GLU A 38 -23.19 -0.81 -20.76
CA GLU A 38 -22.26 -0.55 -19.67
C GLU A 38 -21.79 0.92 -19.66
N ASP A 39 -21.29 1.40 -20.80
CA ASP A 39 -20.80 2.77 -20.96
C ASP A 39 -21.89 3.80 -20.67
N ARG A 40 -23.14 3.51 -21.08
CA ARG A 40 -24.29 4.36 -20.76
C ARG A 40 -24.53 4.43 -19.25
N TYR A 41 -24.52 3.29 -18.56
CA TYR A 41 -24.72 3.25 -17.11
C TYR A 41 -23.61 3.97 -16.34
N VAL A 42 -22.36 3.82 -16.75
CA VAL A 42 -21.24 4.54 -16.14
C VAL A 42 -21.34 6.03 -16.41
N THR A 43 -21.70 6.44 -17.63
CA THR A 43 -21.87 7.87 -17.97
C THR A 43 -22.99 8.53 -17.18
N GLU A 44 -24.12 7.84 -17.00
CA GLU A 44 -25.23 8.30 -16.14
C GLU A 44 -24.76 8.48 -14.69
N GLU A 45 -23.99 7.52 -14.15
CA GLU A 45 -23.46 7.59 -12.78
C GLU A 45 -22.42 8.71 -12.62
N LEU A 46 -21.50 8.89 -13.59
CA LEU A 46 -20.52 9.97 -13.56
C LEU A 46 -21.18 11.36 -13.56
N ALA A 47 -22.24 11.54 -14.36
CA ALA A 47 -23.01 12.78 -14.36
C ALA A 47 -23.69 13.02 -13.00
N TYR A 48 -24.26 11.97 -12.40
CA TYR A 48 -24.82 12.04 -11.05
C TYR A 48 -23.76 12.42 -10.00
N LEU A 49 -22.61 11.75 -10.01
CA LEU A 49 -21.53 11.97 -9.06
C LEU A 49 -20.93 13.38 -9.19
N LYS A 50 -20.75 13.88 -10.41
CA LYS A 50 -20.29 15.24 -10.67
C LYS A 50 -21.22 16.28 -10.05
N ASN A 51 -22.53 16.10 -10.19
CA ASN A 51 -23.52 16.98 -9.55
C ASN A 51 -23.49 16.87 -8.03
N LYS A 52 -23.33 15.66 -7.47
CA LYS A 52 -23.30 15.44 -6.02
C LYS A 52 -22.05 15.98 -5.37
N LEU A 53 -20.88 15.84 -5.99
CA LEU A 53 -19.59 16.31 -5.45
C LEU A 53 -19.48 17.84 -5.43
N ASN A 54 -20.21 18.53 -6.29
CA ASN A 54 -20.28 19.99 -6.31
C ASN A 54 -21.19 20.59 -5.23
N GLN A 55 -21.97 19.77 -4.50
CA GLN A 55 -22.81 20.28 -3.43
C GLN A 55 -21.96 20.70 -2.21
N PRO A 56 -22.28 21.82 -1.55
CA PRO A 56 -21.67 22.15 -0.27
C PRO A 56 -22.09 21.13 0.81
N ASP A 57 -21.27 21.00 1.86
CA ASP A 57 -21.58 20.25 3.09
C ASP A 57 -21.84 18.74 2.94
N ILE A 58 -21.11 18.09 2.03
CA ILE A 58 -21.13 16.63 1.92
C ILE A 58 -20.43 16.03 3.15
N SER A 59 -21.13 15.14 3.86
CA SER A 59 -20.52 14.40 4.96
C SER A 59 -19.39 13.50 4.46
N THR A 60 -18.34 13.31 5.27
CA THR A 60 -17.18 12.49 4.91
C THR A 60 -17.57 11.05 4.54
N SER A 61 -18.60 10.50 5.17
CA SER A 61 -19.13 9.17 4.86
C SER A 61 -19.79 9.10 3.47
N LYS A 62 -20.55 10.13 3.07
CA LYS A 62 -21.12 10.22 1.70
C LYS A 62 -20.03 10.48 0.67
N MET A 63 -19.05 11.33 1.00
CA MET A 63 -17.90 11.58 0.12
C MET A 63 -17.11 10.29 -0.11
N LYS A 64 -16.84 9.51 0.93
CA LYS A 64 -16.24 8.18 0.83
C LYS A 64 -17.00 7.28 -0.16
N ASP A 65 -18.33 7.25 -0.07
CA ASP A 65 -19.15 6.46 -0.97
C ASP A 65 -18.99 6.92 -2.43
N TYR A 66 -19.16 8.21 -2.71
CA TYR A 66 -19.01 8.76 -4.07
C TYR A 66 -17.62 8.51 -4.65
N ILE A 67 -16.57 8.71 -3.86
CA ILE A 67 -15.20 8.43 -4.28
C ILE A 67 -15.00 6.93 -4.57
N THR A 68 -15.61 6.03 -3.79
CA THR A 68 -15.56 4.58 -4.06
C THR A 68 -16.18 4.24 -5.42
N ARG A 69 -17.30 4.88 -5.79
CA ARG A 69 -17.92 4.69 -7.11
C ARG A 69 -17.06 5.26 -8.23
N LEU A 70 -16.40 6.39 -8.00
CA LEU A 70 -15.44 6.95 -8.97
C LEU A 70 -14.26 6.02 -9.21
N VAL A 71 -13.70 5.43 -8.15
CA VAL A 71 -12.63 4.41 -8.30
C VAL A 71 -13.11 3.26 -9.18
N TYR A 72 -14.36 2.82 -9.03
CA TYR A 72 -14.92 1.79 -9.91
C TYR A 72 -15.05 2.24 -11.36
N CYS A 73 -15.51 3.46 -11.61
CA CYS A 73 -15.60 4.02 -12.96
C CYS A 73 -14.21 4.15 -13.62
N ASP A 74 -13.20 4.55 -12.85
CA ASP A 74 -11.80 4.65 -13.29
C ASP A 74 -11.23 3.27 -13.65
N MET A 75 -11.51 2.24 -12.85
CA MET A 75 -11.12 0.85 -13.15
C MET A 75 -11.74 0.31 -14.44
N LEU A 76 -12.92 0.82 -14.84
CA LEU A 76 -13.57 0.49 -16.12
C LEU A 76 -12.99 1.29 -17.30
N GLY A 77 -12.05 2.21 -17.05
CA GLY A 77 -11.37 3.01 -18.06
C GLY A 77 -12.03 4.36 -18.38
N HIS A 78 -12.98 4.83 -17.56
CA HIS A 78 -13.64 6.12 -17.78
C HIS A 78 -12.89 7.25 -17.07
N ASN A 79 -12.87 8.44 -17.68
CA ASN A 79 -12.21 9.62 -17.10
C ASN A 79 -12.96 10.12 -15.86
N VAL A 80 -12.25 10.23 -14.73
CA VAL A 80 -12.75 10.72 -13.44
C VAL A 80 -11.98 11.93 -12.89
N GLU A 81 -11.30 12.70 -13.73
CA GLU A 81 -10.42 13.83 -13.32
C GLU A 81 -11.10 14.83 -12.38
N PHE A 82 -12.40 15.10 -12.61
CA PHE A 82 -13.19 15.99 -11.75
C PHE A 82 -13.23 15.53 -10.29
N GLY A 83 -13.04 14.23 -10.03
CA GLY A 83 -13.03 13.62 -8.71
C GLY A 83 -11.70 13.70 -7.95
N HIS A 84 -10.59 14.02 -8.62
CA HIS A 84 -9.24 13.97 -8.03
C HIS A 84 -9.12 14.91 -6.81
N ILE A 85 -9.58 16.15 -6.95
CA ILE A 85 -9.58 17.11 -5.85
C ILE A 85 -10.48 16.68 -4.69
N HIS A 86 -11.58 15.98 -4.97
CA HIS A 86 -12.48 15.47 -3.93
C HIS A 86 -11.86 14.29 -3.17
N ALA A 87 -11.04 13.47 -3.82
CA ALA A 87 -10.26 12.43 -3.14
C ALA A 87 -9.25 13.05 -2.15
N VAL A 88 -8.55 14.12 -2.55
CA VAL A 88 -7.64 14.85 -1.66
C VAL A 88 -8.39 15.47 -0.47
N LYS A 89 -9.54 16.12 -0.74
CA LYS A 89 -10.41 16.68 0.31
C LYS A 89 -10.91 15.60 1.27
N LEU A 90 -11.22 14.40 0.78
CA LEU A 90 -11.63 13.28 1.62
C LEU A 90 -10.52 12.89 2.61
N VAL A 91 -9.27 12.78 2.16
CA VAL A 91 -8.12 12.47 3.04
C VAL A 91 -7.93 13.55 4.10
N GLN A 92 -7.99 14.82 3.69
CA GLN A 92 -7.79 15.96 4.58
C GLN A 92 -8.89 16.11 5.65
N SER A 93 -10.14 15.81 5.28
CA SER A 93 -11.31 15.95 6.15
C SER A 93 -11.69 14.66 6.89
N ALA A 94 -11.03 13.53 6.60
CA ALA A 94 -11.35 12.24 7.19
C ALA A 94 -11.25 12.27 8.72
N LYS A 95 -12.38 11.99 9.38
CA LYS A 95 -12.47 11.82 10.84
C LYS A 95 -12.26 10.38 11.29
N GLY A 96 -12.57 9.42 10.41
CA GLY A 96 -12.46 7.99 10.66
C GLY A 96 -11.37 7.32 9.82
N LEU A 97 -10.93 6.15 10.28
CA LEU A 97 -9.92 5.35 9.59
C LEU A 97 -10.40 4.86 8.21
N TRP A 98 -11.69 4.58 8.06
CA TRP A 98 -12.25 4.06 6.81
C TRP A 98 -12.26 5.10 5.70
N GLU A 99 -12.71 6.33 6.01
CA GLU A 99 -12.64 7.46 5.08
C GLU A 99 -11.21 7.75 4.67
N LYS A 100 -10.28 7.71 5.64
CA LYS A 100 -8.85 7.93 5.40
C LYS A 100 -8.25 6.85 4.48
N ARG A 101 -8.57 5.57 4.72
CA ARG A 101 -8.12 4.46 3.86
C ARG A 101 -8.63 4.58 2.43
N VAL A 102 -9.92 4.86 2.26
CA VAL A 102 -10.51 5.07 0.92
C VAL A 102 -9.89 6.28 0.25
N GLY A 103 -9.73 7.39 0.98
CA GLY A 103 -9.10 8.60 0.45
C GLY A 103 -7.67 8.34 -0.01
N TYR A 104 -6.82 7.70 0.80
CA TYR A 104 -5.45 7.39 0.43
C TYR A 104 -5.35 6.42 -0.74
N LEU A 105 -6.20 5.39 -0.78
CA LEU A 105 -6.29 4.48 -1.92
C LEU A 105 -6.66 5.26 -3.19
N SER A 106 -7.69 6.09 -3.11
CA SER A 106 -8.19 6.85 -4.27
C SER A 106 -7.14 7.85 -4.77
N CYS A 107 -6.44 8.53 -3.85
CA CYS A 107 -5.32 9.38 -4.23
C CYS A 107 -4.21 8.57 -4.90
N SER A 108 -3.87 7.39 -4.38
CA SER A 108 -2.83 6.52 -4.96
C SER A 108 -3.19 5.98 -6.35
N LEU A 109 -4.47 5.88 -6.67
CA LEU A 109 -4.96 5.47 -7.99
C LEU A 109 -5.04 6.65 -8.97
N PHE A 110 -5.59 7.79 -8.53
CA PHE A 110 -5.86 8.95 -9.38
C PHE A 110 -4.66 9.87 -9.60
N LEU A 111 -3.79 10.00 -8.60
CA LEU A 111 -2.70 10.95 -8.62
C LEU A 111 -1.41 10.24 -9.04
N HIS A 112 -0.93 10.55 -10.24
CA HIS A 112 0.43 10.24 -10.64
C HIS A 112 1.44 11.06 -9.81
N GLU A 113 2.70 10.62 -9.78
CA GLU A 113 3.78 11.21 -8.96
C GLU A 113 3.98 12.72 -9.21
N THR A 114 3.73 13.18 -10.44
CA THR A 114 3.88 14.57 -10.87
C THR A 114 2.58 15.38 -10.81
N HIS A 115 1.49 14.81 -10.29
CA HIS A 115 0.22 15.53 -10.21
C HIS A 115 0.32 16.67 -9.18
N GLU A 116 -0.07 17.88 -9.59
CA GLU A 116 0.01 19.10 -8.75
C GLU A 116 -0.71 18.97 -7.40
N LEU A 117 -1.75 18.14 -7.32
CA LEU A 117 -2.53 17.90 -6.12
C LEU A 117 -1.79 17.09 -5.07
N SER A 118 -0.74 16.34 -5.45
CA SER A 118 0.05 15.52 -4.54
C SER A 118 0.66 16.38 -3.42
N ILE A 119 1.08 17.62 -3.73
CA ILE A 119 1.64 18.57 -2.74
C ILE A 119 0.65 18.84 -1.59
N MET A 120 -0.65 18.87 -1.89
CA MET A 120 -1.69 19.13 -0.88
C MET A 120 -1.79 18.01 0.17
N LEU A 121 -1.24 16.83 -0.11
CA LEU A 121 -1.23 15.69 0.80
C LEU A 121 -0.05 15.72 1.78
N ILE A 122 1.00 16.52 1.53
CA ILE A 122 2.21 16.57 2.37
C ILE A 122 1.85 16.78 3.84
N ASN A 123 1.07 17.83 4.13
CA ASN A 123 0.70 18.18 5.49
C ASN A 123 -0.13 17.08 6.16
N THR A 124 -1.01 16.41 5.41
CA THR A 124 -1.86 15.34 5.95
C THR A 124 -1.06 14.07 6.21
N ILE A 125 -0.17 13.69 5.30
CA ILE A 125 0.75 12.56 5.49
C ILE A 125 1.64 12.81 6.70
N GLN A 126 2.22 14.00 6.82
CA GLN A 126 3.04 14.40 7.97
C GLN A 126 2.28 14.33 9.30
N LYS A 127 1.00 14.74 9.32
CA LYS A 127 0.13 14.61 10.50
C LYS A 127 -0.11 13.15 10.84
N ASP A 128 -0.43 12.32 9.83
CA ASP A 128 -0.76 10.91 10.03
C ASP A 128 0.45 10.07 10.43
N LEU A 129 1.65 10.38 9.94
CA LEU A 129 2.90 9.74 10.38
C LEU A 129 3.22 10.06 11.85
N ARG A 130 2.77 11.19 12.38
CA ARG A 130 2.93 11.57 13.79
C ARG A 130 1.78 11.10 14.68
N SER A 131 0.78 10.43 14.11
CA SER A 131 -0.36 9.94 14.88
C SER A 131 0.05 8.87 15.88
N SER A 132 -0.59 8.86 17.05
CA SER A 132 -0.48 7.78 18.03
C SER A 132 -1.18 6.49 17.55
N ASN A 133 -2.09 6.60 16.58
CA ASN A 133 -2.78 5.47 16.01
C ASN A 133 -1.93 4.83 14.90
N HIS A 134 -1.35 3.67 15.18
CA HIS A 134 -0.50 2.95 14.23
C HIS A 134 -1.22 2.59 12.91
N LEU A 135 -2.56 2.51 12.89
CA LEU A 135 -3.33 2.25 11.66
C LEU A 135 -3.34 3.45 10.72
N GLU A 136 -3.31 4.67 11.25
CA GLU A 136 -3.19 5.89 10.45
C GLU A 136 -1.78 6.02 9.88
N VAL A 137 -0.76 5.76 10.72
CA VAL A 137 0.64 5.68 10.29
C VAL A 137 0.79 4.65 9.16
N CYS A 138 0.19 3.47 9.30
CA CYS A 138 0.21 2.45 8.26
C CYS A 138 -0.47 2.91 6.96
N ALA A 139 -1.58 3.65 7.04
CA ALA A 139 -2.27 4.16 5.86
C ALA A 139 -1.39 5.17 5.11
N ALA A 140 -0.78 6.11 5.84
CA ALA A 140 0.13 7.10 5.29
C ALA A 140 1.38 6.46 4.66
N LEU A 141 2.03 5.51 5.35
CA LEU A 141 3.19 4.79 4.79
C LEU A 141 2.84 3.99 3.53
N THR A 142 1.63 3.41 3.47
CA THR A 142 1.19 2.68 2.27
C THR A 142 0.96 3.63 1.10
N ALA A 143 0.32 4.77 1.34
CA ALA A 143 0.11 5.79 0.32
C ALA A 143 1.43 6.37 -0.18
N LEU A 144 2.40 6.57 0.71
CA LEU A 144 3.74 7.04 0.35
C LEU A 144 4.46 6.11 -0.63
N CYS A 145 4.27 4.80 -0.57
CA CYS A 145 4.90 3.91 -1.56
C CYS A 145 4.50 4.23 -3.02
N GLN A 146 3.35 4.87 -3.24
CA GLN A 146 2.82 5.19 -4.57
C GLN A 146 2.88 6.69 -4.89
N LEU A 147 2.68 7.55 -3.88
CA LEU A 147 2.55 9.00 -4.07
C LEU A 147 3.84 9.78 -3.86
N LEU A 148 4.91 9.12 -3.40
CA LEU A 148 6.16 9.80 -3.08
C LEU A 148 6.76 10.47 -4.32
N ASN A 149 7.01 11.77 -4.20
CA ASN A 149 7.65 12.56 -5.23
C ASN A 149 8.84 13.35 -4.65
N THR A 150 9.66 13.94 -5.52
CA THR A 150 10.88 14.65 -5.09
C THR A 150 10.60 15.78 -4.07
N GLU A 151 9.45 16.43 -4.15
CA GLU A 151 9.06 17.53 -3.26
C GLU A 151 8.59 17.04 -1.89
N MET A 152 7.99 15.85 -1.82
CA MET A 152 7.56 15.21 -0.58
C MET A 152 8.72 14.69 0.25
N ILE A 153 9.80 14.22 -0.40
CA ILE A 153 10.91 13.51 0.26
C ILE A 153 11.44 14.31 1.47
N PRO A 154 11.87 15.58 1.36
CA PRO A 154 12.41 16.32 2.50
C PRO A 154 11.43 16.45 3.66
N ALA A 155 10.12 16.51 3.35
CA ALA A 155 9.06 16.68 4.33
C ALA A 155 8.75 15.39 5.10
N VAL A 156 8.95 14.22 4.50
CA VAL A 156 8.55 12.91 5.10
C VAL A 156 9.73 12.06 5.53
N TYR A 157 10.92 12.26 4.97
CA TYR A 157 12.09 11.38 5.14
C TYR A 157 12.39 11.06 6.61
N GLY A 158 12.63 12.09 7.42
CA GLY A 158 12.96 11.90 8.84
C GLY A 158 11.84 11.23 9.65
N LEU A 159 10.57 11.48 9.28
CA LEU A 159 9.43 10.83 9.94
C LEU A 159 9.36 9.34 9.60
N VAL A 160 9.63 8.97 8.35
CA VAL A 160 9.67 7.56 7.93
C VAL A 160 10.87 6.85 8.57
N GLU A 161 12.01 7.53 8.67
CA GLU A 161 13.21 6.99 9.31
C GLU A 161 13.00 6.67 10.80
N GLU A 162 12.28 7.54 11.52
CA GLU A 162 11.86 7.31 12.91
C GLU A 162 10.99 6.04 13.02
N LYS A 163 10.15 5.77 12.00
CA LYS A 163 9.25 4.60 12.00
C LYS A 163 9.93 3.26 11.80
N LEU A 164 11.21 3.24 11.40
CA LEU A 164 12.01 2.00 11.38
C LEU A 164 12.18 1.39 12.78
N SER A 165 12.12 2.21 13.84
CA SER A 165 12.25 1.77 15.24
C SER A 165 10.93 1.73 15.99
N HIS A 166 9.79 1.81 15.29
CA HIS A 166 8.45 1.82 15.92
C HIS A 166 8.15 0.48 16.62
N PRO A 167 7.45 0.42 17.77
CA PRO A 167 7.21 -0.84 18.51
C PRO A 167 6.41 -1.90 17.73
N LYS A 168 5.52 -1.48 16.83
CA LYS A 168 4.73 -2.39 15.97
C LYS A 168 5.50 -2.78 14.70
N ASP A 169 5.66 -4.08 14.49
CA ASP A 169 6.27 -4.71 13.30
C ASP A 169 5.63 -4.26 11.98
N ILE A 170 4.30 -4.17 11.92
CA ILE A 170 3.57 -3.74 10.70
C ILE A 170 3.96 -2.32 10.25
N VAL A 171 4.28 -1.43 11.21
CA VAL A 171 4.73 -0.07 10.90
C VAL A 171 6.17 -0.11 10.39
N ARG A 172 7.07 -0.84 11.08
CA ARG A 172 8.47 -1.02 10.64
C ARG A 172 8.54 -1.61 9.23
N LYS A 173 7.78 -2.68 8.98
CA LYS A 173 7.65 -3.32 7.66
C LYS A 173 7.27 -2.32 6.58
N LYS A 174 6.27 -1.48 6.82
CA LYS A 174 5.82 -0.47 5.84
C LYS A 174 6.84 0.65 5.65
N ALA A 175 7.52 1.09 6.70
CA ALA A 175 8.60 2.08 6.60
C ALA A 175 9.75 1.56 5.73
N ILE A 176 10.13 0.29 5.90
CA ILE A 176 11.14 -0.36 5.03
C ILE A 176 10.69 -0.38 3.58
N MET A 177 9.41 -0.66 3.29
CA MET A 177 8.93 -0.64 1.90
C MET A 177 8.97 0.77 1.28
N VAL A 178 8.77 1.83 2.06
CA VAL A 178 8.95 3.21 1.58
C VAL A 178 10.43 3.47 1.24
N PHE A 179 11.36 3.02 2.09
CA PHE A 179 12.79 3.09 1.76
C PHE A 179 13.17 2.22 0.56
N HIS A 180 12.52 1.07 0.40
CA HIS A 180 12.73 0.22 -0.77
C HIS A 180 12.30 0.92 -2.07
N ARG A 181 11.19 1.66 -2.06
CA ARG A 181 10.80 2.53 -3.18
C ARG A 181 11.84 3.64 -3.40
N LEU A 182 12.23 4.35 -2.34
CA LEU A 182 13.26 5.39 -2.41
C LEU A 182 14.59 4.88 -2.97
N PHE A 183 14.97 3.64 -2.67
CA PHE A 183 16.22 3.06 -3.17
C PHE A 183 16.21 2.95 -4.68
N ARG A 184 15.08 2.50 -5.24
CA ARG A 184 14.92 2.32 -6.68
C ARG A 184 14.90 3.64 -7.44
N ASP A 185 14.48 4.72 -6.78
CA ASP A 185 14.36 6.04 -7.40
C ASP A 185 15.64 6.88 -7.21
N LYS A 186 16.21 6.85 -6.00
CA LYS A 186 17.33 7.67 -5.52
C LYS A 186 18.21 6.92 -4.50
N PRO A 187 19.09 6.00 -4.95
CA PRO A 187 19.95 5.20 -4.08
C PRO A 187 20.80 6.04 -3.11
N GLU A 188 21.22 7.24 -3.52
CA GLU A 188 22.08 8.15 -2.77
C GLU A 188 21.47 8.57 -1.41
N LEU A 189 20.14 8.59 -1.32
CA LEU A 189 19.44 8.97 -0.10
C LEU A 189 19.49 7.90 0.98
N ILE A 190 19.90 6.67 0.65
CA ILE A 190 19.76 5.51 1.56
C ILE A 190 21.10 5.01 2.08
N ILE A 191 22.21 5.43 1.47
CA ILE A 191 23.57 4.96 1.80
C ILE A 191 23.86 5.05 3.30
N HIS A 192 23.41 6.10 3.99
CA HIS A 192 23.66 6.31 5.41
C HIS A 192 22.84 5.38 6.34
N LEU A 193 21.80 4.72 5.82
CA LEU A 193 20.97 3.78 6.57
C LEU A 193 21.43 2.32 6.44
N ASP A 194 22.50 2.03 5.70
CA ASP A 194 22.99 0.67 5.46
C ASP A 194 23.19 -0.11 6.77
N GLU A 195 23.92 0.47 7.72
CA GLU A 195 24.14 -0.11 9.06
C GLU A 195 22.84 -0.36 9.82
N LYS A 196 21.88 0.57 9.73
CA LYS A 196 20.57 0.43 10.38
C LYS A 196 19.78 -0.74 9.76
N PHE A 197 19.83 -0.91 8.44
CA PHE A 197 19.19 -2.04 7.77
C PHE A 197 19.86 -3.37 8.08
N ARG A 198 21.19 -3.40 8.21
CA ARG A 198 21.94 -4.58 8.67
C ARG A 198 21.50 -4.99 10.09
N GLN A 199 21.37 -4.02 11.01
CA GLN A 199 20.86 -4.28 12.35
C GLN A 199 19.43 -4.82 12.35
N ILE A 200 18.55 -4.28 11.50
CA ILE A 200 17.16 -4.78 11.36
C ILE A 200 17.13 -6.21 10.82
N LEU A 201 18.00 -6.55 9.85
CA LEU A 201 18.12 -7.91 9.32
C LEU A 201 18.60 -8.88 10.41
N SER A 202 19.65 -8.52 11.14
CA SER A 202 20.21 -9.33 12.23
C SER A 202 19.28 -9.47 13.43
N GLY A 203 18.34 -8.54 13.62
CA GLY A 203 17.34 -8.60 14.69
C GLY A 203 16.35 -9.76 14.55
N GLY A 204 16.25 -10.39 13.37
CA GLY A 204 15.52 -11.64 13.18
C GLY A 204 14.00 -11.56 13.35
N ASP A 205 13.41 -10.37 13.43
CA ASP A 205 11.96 -10.21 13.64
C ASP A 205 11.15 -10.71 12.42
N PRO A 206 10.40 -11.82 12.55
CA PRO A 206 9.66 -12.42 11.43
C PRO A 206 8.70 -11.44 10.74
N GLY A 207 8.12 -10.50 11.50
CA GLY A 207 7.17 -9.50 10.99
C GLY A 207 7.80 -8.54 9.97
N VAL A 208 9.11 -8.39 10.01
CA VAL A 208 9.87 -7.40 9.25
C VAL A 208 10.86 -8.06 8.29
N LEU A 209 11.33 -9.29 8.58
CA LEU A 209 12.25 -10.08 7.74
C LEU A 209 11.83 -10.11 6.27
N GLY A 210 10.55 -10.33 6.00
CA GLY A 210 10.05 -10.38 4.62
C GLY A 210 10.24 -9.07 3.83
N ALA A 211 10.19 -7.91 4.49
CA ALA A 211 10.38 -6.61 3.85
C ALA A 211 11.86 -6.23 3.75
N ILE A 212 12.64 -6.44 4.81
CA ILE A 212 14.07 -6.12 4.79
C ILE A 212 14.83 -6.97 3.77
N LEU A 213 14.47 -8.24 3.60
CA LEU A 213 15.04 -9.09 2.55
C LEU A 213 14.72 -8.59 1.14
N CYS A 214 13.55 -7.96 0.90
CA CYS A 214 13.26 -7.34 -0.40
C CYS A 214 14.23 -6.19 -0.71
N LEU A 215 14.56 -5.38 0.30
CA LEU A 215 15.52 -4.29 0.18
C LEU A 215 16.92 -4.84 -0.11
N PHE A 216 17.37 -5.85 0.66
CA PHE A 216 18.69 -6.46 0.46
C PHE A 216 18.85 -7.18 -0.87
N ILE A 217 17.79 -7.74 -1.45
CA ILE A 217 17.84 -8.26 -2.82
C ILE A 217 18.30 -7.17 -3.80
N ASP A 218 17.79 -5.95 -3.68
CA ASP A 218 18.17 -4.87 -4.59
C ASP A 218 19.53 -4.25 -4.21
N PHE A 219 19.89 -4.19 -2.92
CA PHE A 219 21.25 -3.79 -2.49
C PHE A 219 22.34 -4.73 -3.03
N VAL A 220 22.11 -6.04 -2.92
CA VAL A 220 23.07 -7.06 -3.35
C VAL A 220 23.19 -7.10 -4.87
N LYS A 221 22.12 -6.79 -5.61
CA LYS A 221 22.19 -6.68 -7.07
C LYS A 221 23.08 -5.52 -7.53
N GLU A 222 23.07 -4.40 -6.81
CA GLU A 222 23.88 -3.23 -7.16
C GLU A 222 25.37 -3.44 -6.82
N ASP A 223 25.69 -4.01 -5.65
CA ASP A 223 27.07 -4.28 -5.24
C ASP A 223 27.16 -5.57 -4.40
N PRO A 224 27.30 -6.75 -5.04
CA PRO A 224 27.41 -8.02 -4.31
C PRO A 224 28.61 -8.08 -3.36
N SER A 225 29.73 -7.43 -3.72
CA SER A 225 30.98 -7.51 -2.98
C SER A 225 30.86 -6.88 -1.59
N LYS A 226 30.06 -5.81 -1.46
CA LYS A 226 29.82 -5.10 -0.20
C LYS A 226 29.01 -5.91 0.83
N TYR A 227 28.29 -6.95 0.41
CA TYR A 227 27.33 -7.67 1.25
C TYR A 227 27.71 -9.14 1.50
N LYS A 228 28.93 -9.58 1.13
CA LYS A 228 29.43 -10.94 1.42
C LYS A 228 29.50 -11.25 2.92
N ASP A 229 29.68 -10.22 3.75
CA ASP A 229 29.68 -10.33 5.21
C ASP A 229 28.30 -10.73 5.79
N LEU A 230 27.22 -10.60 5.02
CA LEU A 230 25.88 -11.01 5.45
C LEU A 230 25.62 -12.51 5.32
N VAL A 231 26.48 -13.26 4.64
CA VAL A 231 26.29 -14.71 4.42
C VAL A 231 26.05 -15.46 5.74
N PRO A 232 26.86 -15.30 6.80
CA PRO A 232 26.62 -15.99 8.08
C PRO A 232 25.28 -15.63 8.72
N VAL A 233 24.87 -14.36 8.61
CA VAL A 233 23.58 -13.89 9.15
C VAL A 233 22.42 -14.54 8.40
N LEU A 234 22.49 -14.58 7.07
CA LEU A 234 21.47 -15.17 6.21
C LEU A 234 21.34 -16.68 6.42
N VAL A 235 22.47 -17.39 6.57
CA VAL A 235 22.49 -18.83 6.88
C VAL A 235 21.86 -19.10 8.25
N ASN A 236 22.23 -18.34 9.29
CA ASN A 236 21.63 -18.48 10.62
C ASN A 236 20.11 -18.23 10.60
N ILE A 237 19.63 -17.22 9.86
CA ILE A 237 18.19 -16.98 9.71
C ILE A 237 17.52 -18.18 8.99
N LEU A 238 18.17 -18.74 7.96
CA LEU A 238 17.64 -19.90 7.24
C LEU A 238 17.57 -21.15 8.14
N GLU A 239 18.61 -21.41 8.94
CA GLU A 239 18.62 -22.49 9.93
C GLU A 239 17.46 -22.32 10.93
N GLN A 240 17.26 -21.12 11.47
CA GLN A 240 16.13 -20.83 12.37
C GLN A 240 14.77 -21.08 11.72
N VAL A 241 14.64 -20.80 10.43
CA VAL A 241 13.42 -21.10 9.65
C VAL A 241 13.22 -22.62 9.52
N LEU A 242 14.27 -23.36 9.20
CA LEU A 242 14.21 -24.82 9.05
C LEU A 242 13.89 -25.53 10.38
N ASP A 243 14.46 -25.03 11.48
CA ASP A 243 14.20 -25.49 12.84
C ASP A 243 12.84 -25.06 13.40
N ARG A 244 12.03 -24.34 12.60
CA ARG A 244 10.67 -23.89 12.95
C ARG A 244 10.61 -22.97 14.18
N TYR A 245 11.64 -22.15 14.40
CA TYR A 245 11.62 -21.12 15.45
C TYR A 245 10.63 -19.99 15.16
N LEU A 246 10.28 -19.77 13.89
CA LEU A 246 9.27 -18.79 13.52
C LEU A 246 7.87 -19.24 13.95
N PRO A 247 6.97 -18.31 14.32
CA PRO A 247 5.64 -18.67 14.74
C PRO A 247 4.84 -19.36 13.63
N ARG A 248 3.91 -20.24 14.01
CA ARG A 248 3.19 -21.15 13.10
C ARG A 248 2.40 -20.45 11.99
N ASN A 249 2.09 -19.16 12.15
CA ASN A 249 1.44 -18.35 11.11
C ASN A 249 2.34 -18.11 9.88
N TYR A 250 3.63 -18.42 9.96
CA TYR A 250 4.55 -18.42 8.81
C TYR A 250 4.65 -19.79 8.12
N ASP A 251 4.06 -20.85 8.67
CA ASP A 251 4.01 -22.16 8.03
C ASP A 251 2.96 -22.15 6.90
N TYR A 252 3.35 -22.62 5.72
CA TYR A 252 2.49 -22.73 4.55
C TYR A 252 2.52 -24.16 4.02
N HIS A 253 1.41 -24.88 4.18
CA HIS A 253 1.26 -26.29 3.79
C HIS A 253 2.38 -27.22 4.31
N GLY A 254 2.88 -26.98 5.53
CA GLY A 254 3.93 -27.78 6.17
C GLY A 254 5.35 -27.29 5.87
N ALA A 255 5.51 -26.31 4.97
CA ALA A 255 6.78 -25.64 4.72
C ALA A 255 6.93 -24.40 5.61
N PRO A 256 7.98 -24.29 6.44
CA PRO A 256 8.17 -23.14 7.32
C PRO A 256 8.65 -21.91 6.53
N ALA A 257 7.88 -20.83 6.52
CA ALA A 257 8.23 -19.54 5.91
C ALA A 257 8.86 -19.62 4.50
N PRO A 258 8.22 -20.29 3.51
CA PRO A 258 8.86 -20.59 2.22
C PRO A 258 9.33 -19.33 1.46
N TRP A 259 8.58 -18.22 1.56
CA TRP A 259 9.00 -16.96 0.91
C TRP A 259 10.24 -16.31 1.52
N ILE A 260 10.49 -16.52 2.83
CA ILE A 260 11.72 -16.06 3.46
C ILE A 260 12.89 -16.92 2.94
N GLN A 261 12.71 -18.24 2.90
CA GLN A 261 13.72 -19.16 2.36
C GLN A 261 14.10 -18.81 0.93
N VAL A 262 13.11 -18.63 0.04
CA VAL A 262 13.35 -18.27 -1.37
C VAL A 262 14.15 -16.97 -1.50
N LYS A 263 13.82 -15.94 -0.71
CA LYS A 263 14.54 -14.66 -0.74
C LYS A 263 15.97 -14.80 -0.23
N ILE A 264 16.19 -15.56 0.84
CA ILE A 264 17.54 -15.81 1.38
C ILE A 264 18.38 -16.56 0.35
N ILE A 265 17.85 -17.64 -0.22
CA ILE A 265 18.56 -18.43 -1.25
C ILE A 265 18.85 -17.57 -2.48
N GLN A 266 17.92 -16.70 -2.89
CA GLN A 266 18.16 -15.75 -3.98
C GLN A 266 19.32 -14.80 -3.67
N ILE A 267 19.39 -14.24 -2.45
CA ILE A 267 20.50 -13.37 -2.04
C ILE A 267 21.82 -14.14 -2.03
N LEU A 268 21.86 -15.32 -1.40
CA LEU A 268 23.06 -16.17 -1.35
C LEU A 268 23.53 -16.55 -2.75
N GLY A 269 22.60 -16.87 -3.66
CA GLY A 269 22.90 -17.18 -5.05
C GLY A 269 23.51 -16.01 -5.82
N MET A 270 23.18 -14.77 -5.48
CA MET A 270 23.81 -13.57 -6.06
C MET A 270 25.19 -13.31 -5.45
N LEU A 271 25.35 -13.50 -4.13
CA LEU A 271 26.63 -13.32 -3.44
C LEU A 271 27.70 -14.32 -3.88
N ALA A 272 27.30 -15.54 -4.27
CA ALA A 272 28.19 -16.62 -4.67
C ALA A 272 28.57 -16.61 -6.17
N GLN A 273 28.08 -15.67 -6.99
CA GLN A 273 28.35 -15.68 -8.44
C GLN A 273 29.82 -15.50 -8.79
N ASP A 274 30.56 -14.72 -8.00
CA ASP A 274 31.96 -14.39 -8.22
C ASP A 274 32.92 -15.22 -7.36
N ASP A 275 32.41 -16.23 -6.63
CA ASP A 275 33.26 -17.13 -5.86
C ASP A 275 33.86 -18.18 -6.80
N GLU A 276 35.19 -18.31 -6.79
CA GLU A 276 35.89 -19.36 -7.54
C GLU A 276 35.43 -20.75 -7.05
N LYS A 277 35.22 -21.66 -8.00
CA LYS A 277 34.75 -23.04 -7.77
C LYS A 277 35.76 -23.91 -7.02
#